data_AF-A0A7C8YMK2-F1
#
_entry.id   AF-A0A7C8YMK2-F1
#
_cell.length_a   1.000
_cell.length_b   1.000
_cell.length_c   1.000
_cell.angle_alpha   90.00
_cell.angle_beta   90.00
_cell.angle_gamma   90.00
#
_symmetry.space_group_name_H-M   'P 1'
#
loop_
_entity.id
_entity.type
_entity.pdbx_description
1 polymer ?
#
loop_
_entity_poly.entity_id
_entity_poly.type
_entity_poly.pdbx_seq_one_letter_code
_entity_poly.pdbx_strand_id
1 'polypeptide(L)'
;MATEHKAALIDGKAIAQTIRSGIATEVRLLSQNYGKIKGDWIKPGAAVIDVGTNAVDDPSKKSGYRLVGDVDFHEASKVGGWITPVPGGVGPMTVAMLLKNTLDGAKHAIEK
;
A
#
# COMPACT_ATOMS: atom_id res chain seq x y z
N MET A 1 11.75 -47.09 -7.61
CA MET A 1 10.45 -46.56 -8.09
C MET A 1 10.42 -45.08 -7.75
N ALA A 2 10.22 -44.20 -8.72
CA ALA A 2 10.14 -42.76 -8.47
C ALA A 2 8.78 -42.46 -7.82
N THR A 3 8.78 -41.87 -6.63
CA THR A 3 7.56 -41.42 -5.94
C THR A 3 6.91 -40.32 -6.77
N GLU A 4 5.67 -40.57 -7.20
CA GLU A 4 4.87 -39.61 -7.94
C GLU A 4 4.42 -38.50 -6.99
N HIS A 5 5.05 -37.32 -7.06
CA HIS A 5 4.65 -36.16 -6.28
C HIS A 5 3.66 -35.31 -7.09
N LYS A 6 2.39 -35.29 -6.67
CA LYS A 6 1.40 -34.32 -7.17
C LYS A 6 1.55 -33.00 -6.43
N ALA A 7 1.59 -31.90 -7.17
CA ALA A 7 1.57 -30.57 -6.59
C ALA A 7 0.22 -30.32 -5.89
N ALA A 8 0.29 -29.80 -4.66
CA ALA A 8 -0.88 -29.30 -3.96
C ALA A 8 -1.23 -27.89 -4.45
N LEU A 9 -2.53 -27.58 -4.58
CA LEU A 9 -3.00 -26.25 -4.94
C LEU A 9 -2.76 -25.28 -3.77
N ILE A 10 -2.01 -24.22 -4.02
CA ILE A 10 -1.91 -23.09 -3.09
C ILE A 10 -2.97 -22.06 -3.53
N ASP A 11 -4.07 -21.97 -2.78
CA ASP A 11 -5.09 -20.94 -3.01
C ASP A 11 -4.62 -19.57 -2.48
N GLY A 12 -3.76 -18.93 -3.28
CA GLY A 12 -3.24 -17.60 -2.97
C GLY A 12 -4.34 -16.54 -2.82
N LYS A 13 -5.50 -16.70 -3.47
CA LYS A 13 -6.59 -15.73 -3.36
C LYS A 13 -7.23 -15.78 -1.98
N ALA A 14 -7.59 -16.97 -1.50
CA ALA A 14 -8.19 -17.15 -0.19
C ALA A 14 -7.24 -16.74 0.93
N ILE A 15 -5.96 -17.15 0.82
CA ILE A 15 -4.90 -16.77 1.77
C ILE A 15 -4.76 -15.24 1.82
N ALA A 16 -4.60 -14.60 0.66
CA ALA A 16 -4.42 -13.16 0.61
C ALA A 16 -5.67 -12.40 1.07
N GLN A 17 -6.88 -12.91 0.82
CA GLN A 17 -8.12 -12.30 1.29
C GLN A 17 -8.20 -12.32 2.83
N THR A 18 -7.85 -13.45 3.45
CA THR A 18 -7.85 -13.61 4.91
C THR A 18 -6.83 -12.69 5.59
N ILE A 19 -5.61 -12.65 5.06
CA ILE A 19 -4.56 -11.77 5.58
C ILE A 19 -4.98 -10.30 5.43
N ARG A 20 -5.49 -9.91 4.25
CA ARG A 20 -5.93 -8.53 4.01
C ARG A 20 -7.08 -8.12 4.92
N SER A 21 -8.08 -8.97 5.14
CA SER A 21 -9.23 -8.60 5.98
C SER A 21 -8.84 -8.43 7.45
N GLY A 22 -7.95 -9.28 7.97
CA GLY A 22 -7.41 -9.14 9.33
C GLY A 22 -6.66 -7.82 9.49
N ILE A 23 -5.66 -7.57 8.64
CA ILE A 23 -4.85 -6.34 8.68
C ILE A 23 -5.72 -5.10 8.49
N ALA A 24 -6.65 -5.12 7.52
CA ALA A 24 -7.52 -3.98 7.24
C ALA A 24 -8.40 -3.62 8.44
N THR A 25 -8.85 -4.62 9.21
CA THR A 25 -9.66 -4.39 10.42
C THR A 25 -8.86 -3.68 11.50
N GLU A 26 -7.64 -4.16 11.78
CA GLU A 26 -6.78 -3.57 12.79
C GLU A 26 -6.32 -2.15 12.42
N VAL A 27 -5.90 -1.96 11.17
CA VAL A 27 -5.53 -0.63 10.64
C VAL A 27 -6.70 0.34 10.73
N ARG A 28 -7.92 -0.11 10.44
CA ARG A 28 -9.13 0.73 10.57
C ARG A 28 -9.36 1.18 12.01
N LEU A 29 -9.20 0.28 12.98
CA LEU A 29 -9.35 0.61 14.40
C LEU A 29 -8.30 1.63 14.85
N LEU A 30 -7.04 1.44 14.46
CA LEU A 30 -5.96 2.39 14.74
C LEU A 30 -6.26 3.76 14.11
N SER A 31 -6.66 3.79 12.84
CA SER A 31 -6.99 5.05 12.16
C SER A 31 -8.19 5.77 12.81
N GLN A 32 -9.19 5.05 13.30
CA GLN A 32 -10.31 5.64 14.02
C GLN A 32 -9.91 6.24 15.36
N ASN A 33 -8.94 5.64 16.06
CA ASN A 33 -8.48 6.11 17.37
C ASN A 33 -7.50 7.28 17.28
N TYR A 34 -6.62 7.29 16.28
CA TYR A 34 -5.53 8.27 16.17
C TYR A 34 -5.73 9.32 15.07
N GLY A 35 -6.66 9.08 14.13
CA GLY A 35 -6.91 9.98 13.01
C GLY A 35 -5.77 9.99 11.98
N LYS A 36 -5.69 11.09 11.21
CA LYS A 36 -4.65 11.31 10.21
C LYS A 36 -3.46 12.05 10.81
N ILE A 37 -2.25 11.76 10.30
CA ILE A 37 -1.05 12.54 10.60
C ILE A 37 -1.26 14.00 10.21
N LYS A 38 -1.05 14.90 11.18
CA LYS A 38 -1.31 16.33 11.06
C LYS A 38 -0.10 17.12 10.60
N GLY A 39 -0.34 18.29 10.02
CA GLY A 39 0.71 19.13 9.45
C GLY A 39 1.74 19.60 10.49
N ASP A 40 1.29 19.88 11.71
CA ASP A 40 2.12 20.32 12.83
C ASP A 40 3.03 19.23 13.41
N TRP A 41 2.78 17.95 13.07
CA TRP A 41 3.64 16.84 13.45
C TRP A 41 4.84 16.68 12.50
N ILE A 42 4.76 17.32 11.33
CA ILE A 42 5.76 17.20 10.28
C ILE A 42 6.86 18.25 10.52
N LYS A 43 8.11 17.79 10.54
CA LYS A 43 9.26 18.69 10.55
C LYS A 43 9.25 19.57 9.29
N PRO A 44 9.41 20.90 9.39
CA PRO A 44 9.50 21.78 8.22
C PRO A 44 10.53 21.31 7.20
N GLY A 45 10.13 21.23 5.94
CA GLY A 45 10.98 20.75 4.84
C GLY A 45 11.15 19.23 4.74
N ALA A 46 10.51 18.44 5.61
CA ALA A 46 10.61 16.98 5.52
C ALA A 46 9.99 16.40 4.24
N ALA A 47 10.49 15.24 3.82
CA ALA A 47 9.83 14.41 2.83
C ALA A 47 8.79 13.52 3.51
N VAL A 48 7.55 13.59 3.03
CA VAL A 48 6.41 12.83 3.55
C VAL A 48 6.00 11.79 2.51
N ILE A 49 6.20 10.51 2.85
CA ILE A 49 5.83 9.39 2.00
C ILE A 49 4.60 8.72 2.61
N ASP A 50 3.43 9.02 2.05
CA ASP A 50 2.13 8.48 2.46
C ASP A 50 1.85 7.17 1.74
N VAL A 51 1.95 6.07 2.50
CA VAL A 51 1.70 4.69 2.05
C VAL A 51 0.24 4.29 2.26
N GLY A 52 -0.55 5.11 2.96
CA GLY A 52 -1.91 4.83 3.33
C GLY A 52 -2.81 4.64 2.11
N THR A 53 -3.63 3.60 2.14
CA THR A 53 -4.57 3.29 1.06
C THR A 53 -5.92 2.91 1.65
N ASN A 54 -6.56 3.88 2.30
CA ASN A 54 -7.81 3.67 3.02
C ASN A 54 -9.00 3.97 2.11
N ALA A 55 -9.95 3.04 1.99
CA ALA A 55 -11.18 3.25 1.27
C ALA A 55 -12.19 4.00 2.16
N VAL A 56 -12.71 5.11 1.65
CA VAL A 56 -13.76 5.91 2.30
C VAL A 56 -14.94 6.02 1.35
N ASP A 57 -16.14 5.72 1.84
CA ASP A 57 -17.37 5.78 1.07
C ASP A 57 -17.53 7.16 0.41
N ASP A 58 -17.80 7.14 -0.89
CA ASP A 58 -17.97 8.32 -1.72
C ASP A 58 -18.94 7.97 -2.85
N PRO A 59 -20.24 8.22 -2.67
CA PRO A 59 -21.27 7.93 -3.66
C PRO A 59 -21.07 8.67 -5.00
N SER A 60 -20.25 9.73 -5.02
CA SER A 60 -19.94 10.46 -6.26
C SER A 60 -18.96 9.71 -7.17
N LYS A 61 -18.24 8.71 -6.63
CA LYS A 61 -17.30 7.88 -7.40
C LYS A 61 -18.01 6.65 -7.93
N LYS A 62 -17.67 6.25 -9.16
CA LYS A 62 -18.17 5.01 -9.78
C LYS A 62 -17.88 3.77 -8.93
N SER A 63 -16.77 3.77 -8.19
CA SER A 63 -16.38 2.71 -7.25
C SER A 63 -17.22 2.67 -5.98
N GLY A 64 -18.02 3.69 -5.68
CA GLY A 64 -18.71 3.88 -4.40
C GLY A 64 -17.79 4.34 -3.26
N TYR A 65 -16.50 4.48 -3.52
CA TYR A 65 -15.50 4.93 -2.55
C TYR A 65 -14.37 5.71 -3.23
N ARG A 66 -13.67 6.53 -2.44
CA ARG A 66 -12.39 7.15 -2.80
C ARG A 66 -11.27 6.62 -1.92
N LEU A 67 -10.05 6.65 -2.43
CA LEU A 67 -8.86 6.32 -1.65
C LEU A 67 -8.32 7.57 -0.96
N VAL A 68 -7.95 7.41 0.30
CA VAL A 68 -7.29 8.45 1.11
C VAL A 68 -6.07 7.87 1.81
N GLY A 69 -5.06 8.72 1.97
CA GLY A 69 -3.84 8.37 2.71
C GLY A 69 -3.98 8.54 4.22
N ASP A 70 -2.91 8.20 4.93
CA ASP A 70 -2.80 8.31 6.38
C ASP A 70 -2.48 9.75 6.81
N VAL A 71 -2.09 10.61 5.87
CA VAL A 71 -1.70 12.01 6.13
C VAL A 71 -2.83 12.96 5.75
N ASP A 72 -2.98 14.02 6.54
CA ASP A 72 -3.76 15.19 6.15
C ASP A 72 -3.00 15.99 5.09
N PHE A 73 -3.17 15.59 3.82
CA PHE A 73 -2.38 16.12 2.70
C PHE A 73 -2.39 17.65 2.61
N HIS A 74 -3.54 18.28 2.87
CA HIS A 74 -3.67 19.75 2.73
C HIS A 74 -2.88 20.52 3.79
N GLU A 75 -2.82 20.03 5.02
CA GLU A 75 -2.00 20.63 6.07
C GLU A 75 -0.52 20.28 5.86
N ALA A 76 -0.23 19.01 5.60
CA ALA A 76 1.12 18.50 5.40
C ALA A 76 1.84 19.15 4.21
N SER A 77 1.13 19.43 3.11
CA SER A 77 1.72 20.06 1.92
C SER A 77 2.18 21.49 2.14
N LYS A 78 1.77 22.14 3.23
CA LYS A 78 2.20 23.49 3.61
C LYS A 78 3.49 23.49 4.43
N VAL A 79 3.87 22.34 5.00
CA VAL A 79 5.00 22.20 5.92
C VAL A 79 6.12 21.36 5.32
N GLY A 80 5.77 20.25 4.66
CA GLY A 80 6.71 19.34 4.02
C GLY A 80 7.39 19.97 2.79
N GLY A 81 8.64 19.59 2.56
CA GLY A 81 9.37 19.95 1.34
C GLY A 81 8.99 19.06 0.15
N TRP A 82 8.60 17.81 0.44
CA TRP A 82 8.10 16.84 -0.54
C TRP A 82 6.96 16.04 0.07
N ILE A 83 5.96 15.69 -0.73
CA ILE A 83 4.82 14.89 -0.28
C ILE A 83 4.27 14.02 -1.41
N THR A 84 3.93 12.76 -1.12
CA THR A 84 3.25 11.88 -2.08
C THR A 84 1.73 12.00 -1.94
N PRO A 85 0.97 12.14 -3.04
CA PRO A 85 -0.48 12.16 -2.99
C PRO A 85 -1.05 10.75 -2.84
N VAL A 86 -2.25 10.66 -2.27
CA VAL A 86 -3.08 9.46 -2.33
C VAL A 86 -4.45 9.83 -2.93
N PRO A 87 -4.84 9.24 -4.07
CA PRO A 87 -4.11 8.26 -4.88
C PRO A 87 -2.95 8.88 -5.69
N GLY A 88 -2.12 8.04 -6.31
CA GLY A 88 -1.13 8.45 -7.32
C GLY A 88 0.33 8.49 -6.83
N GLY A 89 0.57 8.32 -5.53
CA GLY A 89 1.91 8.26 -4.94
C GLY A 89 2.52 6.85 -4.93
N VAL A 90 2.47 6.19 -3.77
CA VAL A 90 3.22 4.93 -3.55
C VAL A 90 2.61 3.71 -4.26
N GLY A 91 1.31 3.71 -4.53
CA GLY A 91 0.61 2.60 -5.20
C GLY A 91 1.24 2.19 -6.54
N PRO A 92 1.33 3.10 -7.54
CA PRO A 92 2.00 2.82 -8.82
C PRO A 92 3.46 2.35 -8.67
N MET A 93 4.20 2.91 -7.72
CA MET A 93 5.59 2.50 -7.45
C MET A 93 5.68 1.06 -6.95
N THR A 94 4.68 0.58 -6.19
CA THR A 94 4.67 -0.79 -5.65
C THR A 94 4.67 -1.83 -6.76
N VAL A 95 3.87 -1.62 -7.82
CA VAL A 95 3.82 -2.52 -8.99
C VAL A 95 5.14 -2.44 -9.77
N ALA A 96 5.66 -1.24 -10.03
CA ALA A 96 6.94 -1.07 -10.71
C ALA A 96 8.09 -1.77 -9.96
N MET A 97 8.10 -1.71 -8.62
CA MET A 97 9.12 -2.36 -7.80
C MET A 97 9.01 -3.88 -7.78
N LEU A 98 7.80 -4.44 -7.78
CA LEU A 98 7.61 -5.88 -7.99
C LEU A 98 8.23 -6.34 -9.30
N LEU A 99 7.97 -5.63 -10.40
CA LEU A 99 8.49 -5.98 -11.72
C LEU A 99 10.02 -5.82 -11.80
N LYS A 100 10.57 -4.74 -11.24
CA LYS A 100 12.02 -4.54 -11.17
C LYS A 100 12.70 -5.67 -10.40
N ASN A 101 12.19 -6.02 -9.22
CA ASN A 101 12.77 -7.09 -8.41
C ASN A 101 12.68 -8.44 -9.11
N THR A 102 11.59 -8.69 -9.84
CA THR A 102 11.44 -9.91 -10.67
C THR A 102 12.49 -9.95 -11.79
N LEU A 103 12.71 -8.83 -12.48
CA LEU A 103 13.73 -8.71 -13.52
C LEU A 103 15.15 -8.92 -12.96
N ASP A 104 15.47 -8.29 -11.84
CA ASP A 104 16.78 -8.44 -11.19
C ASP A 104 17.02 -9.90 -10.75
N GLY A 105 15.98 -10.57 -10.22
CA GLY A 105 16.03 -12.01 -9.91
C GLY A 105 16.29 -12.88 -11.15
N ALA A 106 15.66 -12.57 -12.28
CA ALA A 106 15.89 -13.29 -13.54
C ALA A 106 17.32 -13.10 -14.06
N LYS A 107 17.85 -11.87 -14.02
CA LYS A 107 19.25 -11.59 -14.40
C LYS A 107 20.23 -12.42 -13.56
N HIS A 108 20.07 -12.42 -12.24
CA HIS A 108 20.91 -13.21 -11.34
C HIS A 108 20.83 -14.73 -11.58
N ALA A 109 19.72 -15.23 -12.12
CA ALA A 109 19.58 -16.66 -12.45
C ALA A 109 20.30 -17.03 -13.76
N ILE A 110 20.43 -16.08 -14.69
CA ILE A 110 21.01 -16.29 -16.03
C ILE A 110 22.51 -15.97 -16.07
N GLU A 111 22.99 -15.04 -15.23
CA GLU A 111 24.41 -14.65 -15.14
C GLU A 111 25.26 -15.63 -14.29
N LYS A 112 24.74 -16.83 -14.00
CA LYS A 112 25.46 -17.93 -13.35
C LYS A 112 26.08 -18.86 -14.39
#